data_AF-S9WJX2-F1
#
_entry.id   AF-S9WJX2-F1
#
_cell.length_a   1.000
_cell.length_b   1.000
_cell.length_c   1.000
_cell.angle_alpha   90.00
_cell.angle_beta   90.00
_cell.angle_gamma   90.00
#
_symmetry.space_group_name_H-M   'P 1'
#
loop_
_entity.id
_entity.type
_entity.pdbx_description
1 polymer ?
#
loop_
_entity_poly.entity_id
_entity_poly.type
_entity_poly.pdbx_seq_one_letter_code
_entity_poly.pdbx_strand_id
1 'polypeptide(L)'
;MAEMGAKMPWSIWFRIQAKALCQAIPVAFLIVVEGKDMYYRSTWQVTHLHPSKFETGDVVSLCNRWYTLPTWGHKLYSLTSKALLKSCWDDVGVIVVKDGKPHLLYCDFEGAKCTPLEDFLATRVPRGAAVRKLNKDSSIPPLSPHIANLFIEEVQKRPPQPWYLFRASMRGGQEHKLYETCVQINAQTVKVRNMMRRSVSREAIRDQQETLKNLNSMKEYVTSYVDYDGVFRLFNGSLVASFLASYGLLDREIPAPYRYVPQDFAHDPPFKSATTLEEPVVFFKD
;
A
#
# COMPACT_ATOMS: atom_id res chain seq x y z
N MET A 1 -54.97 -2.93 35.77
CA MET A 1 -54.34 -4.20 35.38
C MET A 1 -53.42 -3.89 34.22
N ALA A 2 -52.10 -3.99 34.41
CA ALA A 2 -51.14 -3.67 33.38
C ALA A 2 -51.20 -4.73 32.27
N GLU A 3 -51.43 -4.29 31.03
CA GLU A 3 -51.38 -5.14 29.85
C GLU A 3 -50.02 -5.84 29.78
N MET A 4 -49.99 -7.16 30.01
CA MET A 4 -48.86 -7.98 29.62
C MET A 4 -48.87 -8.07 28.10
N GLY A 5 -48.20 -7.11 27.45
CA GLY A 5 -47.96 -7.14 26.01
C GLY A 5 -47.38 -8.49 25.61
N ALA A 6 -47.88 -9.06 24.50
CA ALA A 6 -47.46 -10.35 23.97
C ALA A 6 -45.93 -10.38 23.82
N LYS A 7 -45.24 -11.13 24.69
CA LYS A 7 -43.80 -11.33 24.59
C LYS A 7 -43.51 -12.20 23.37
N MET A 8 -42.94 -11.58 22.34
CA MET A 8 -42.49 -12.30 21.15
C MET A 8 -41.53 -13.44 21.57
N PRO A 9 -41.73 -14.68 21.08
CA PRO A 9 -40.83 -15.78 21.37
C PRO A 9 -39.40 -15.44 20.98
N TRP A 10 -38.43 -15.81 21.83
CA TRP A 10 -37.02 -15.44 21.65
C TRP A 10 -36.45 -15.85 20.29
N SER A 11 -36.88 -17.01 19.76
CA SER A 11 -36.48 -17.50 18.44
C SER A 11 -36.98 -16.61 17.28
N ILE A 12 -38.18 -16.05 17.41
CA ILE A 12 -38.76 -15.14 16.42
C ILE A 12 -38.09 -13.77 16.52
N TRP A 13 -37.91 -13.27 17.74
CA TRP A 13 -37.17 -12.03 17.99
C TRP A 13 -35.74 -12.10 17.43
N PHE A 14 -35.01 -13.18 17.72
CA PHE A 14 -33.65 -13.39 17.21
C PHE A 14 -33.63 -13.46 15.67
N ARG A 15 -34.57 -14.16 15.03
CA ARG A 15 -34.66 -14.22 13.56
C ARG A 15 -34.91 -12.84 12.94
N ILE A 16 -35.77 -12.03 13.55
CA ILE A 16 -36.05 -10.66 13.07
C ILE A 16 -34.80 -9.79 13.24
N GLN A 17 -34.16 -9.83 14.41
CA GLN A 17 -32.93 -9.07 14.65
C GLN A 17 -31.78 -9.51 13.74
N ALA A 18 -31.60 -10.82 13.52
CA ALA A 18 -30.61 -11.34 12.59
C ALA A 18 -30.89 -10.88 11.15
N LYS A 19 -32.15 -10.92 10.69
CA LYS A 19 -32.53 -10.37 9.38
C LYS A 19 -32.23 -8.88 9.27
N ALA A 20 -32.59 -8.10 10.29
CA ALA A 20 -32.33 -6.67 10.34
C ALA A 20 -30.82 -6.38 10.31
N LEU A 21 -30.01 -7.12 11.08
CA LEU A 21 -28.55 -7.04 11.06
C LEU A 21 -27.97 -7.41 9.68
N CYS A 22 -28.43 -8.49 9.06
CA CYS A 22 -27.99 -8.91 7.73
C CYS A 22 -28.32 -7.87 6.65
N GLN A 23 -29.34 -7.03 6.84
CA GLN A 23 -29.67 -5.92 5.94
C GLN A 23 -28.88 -4.65 6.29
N ALA A 24 -28.76 -4.33 7.57
CA ALA A 24 -28.11 -3.11 8.05
C ALA A 24 -26.59 -3.14 7.85
N ILE A 25 -25.93 -4.28 8.06
CA ILE A 25 -24.48 -4.40 7.97
C ILE A 25 -23.96 -4.07 6.56
N PRO A 26 -24.48 -4.65 5.46
CA PRO A 26 -24.03 -4.30 4.10
C PRO A 26 -24.26 -2.83 3.77
N VAL A 27 -25.40 -2.26 4.18
CA VAL A 27 -25.72 -0.84 3.94
C VAL A 27 -24.75 0.07 4.70
N ALA A 28 -24.56 -0.17 6.00
CA ALA A 28 -23.61 0.57 6.82
C ALA A 28 -22.18 0.45 6.27
N PHE A 29 -21.79 -0.75 5.83
CA PHE A 29 -20.50 -1.00 5.22
C PHE A 29 -20.30 -0.17 3.94
N LEU A 30 -21.29 -0.17 3.03
CA LEU A 30 -21.24 0.63 1.81
C LEU A 30 -21.20 2.13 2.12
N ILE A 31 -21.98 2.62 3.09
CA ILE A 31 -21.93 4.03 3.53
C ILE A 31 -20.53 4.40 4.03
N VAL A 32 -19.88 3.54 4.80
CA VAL A 32 -18.52 3.81 5.31
C VAL A 32 -17.50 3.83 4.18
N VAL A 33 -17.56 2.87 3.26
CA VAL A 33 -16.61 2.77 2.14
C VAL A 33 -16.80 3.92 1.15
N GLU A 34 -18.03 4.17 0.70
CA GLU A 34 -18.33 5.21 -0.28
C GLU A 34 -18.29 6.61 0.33
N GLY A 35 -18.79 6.80 1.56
CA GLY A 35 -18.81 8.10 2.22
C GLY A 35 -17.40 8.66 2.44
N LYS A 36 -16.47 7.80 2.90
CA LYS A 36 -15.05 8.18 3.00
C LYS A 36 -14.45 8.46 1.63
N ASP A 37 -14.71 7.60 0.65
CA ASP A 37 -14.20 7.79 -0.71
C ASP A 37 -14.68 9.11 -1.32
N MET A 38 -15.95 9.46 -1.16
CA MET A 38 -16.51 10.75 -1.59
C MET A 38 -15.84 11.93 -0.91
N TYR A 39 -15.61 11.86 0.41
CA TYR A 39 -14.93 12.92 1.15
C TYR A 39 -13.47 13.12 0.67
N TYR A 40 -12.70 12.05 0.54
CA TYR A 40 -11.31 12.17 0.05
C TYR A 40 -11.26 12.63 -1.41
N ARG A 41 -12.18 12.18 -2.26
CA ARG A 41 -12.27 12.63 -3.65
C ARG A 41 -12.58 14.11 -3.77
N SER A 42 -13.36 14.69 -2.86
CA SER A 42 -13.69 16.12 -2.91
C SER A 42 -12.48 17.01 -2.60
N THR A 43 -11.47 16.49 -1.89
CA THR A 43 -10.25 17.24 -1.55
C THR A 43 -9.13 17.11 -2.58
N TRP A 44 -9.24 16.20 -3.55
CA TRP A 44 -8.20 15.99 -4.57
C TRP A 44 -8.11 17.12 -5.57
N GLN A 45 -6.92 17.72 -5.65
CA GLN A 45 -6.50 18.64 -6.71
C GLN A 45 -5.76 17.85 -7.80
N VAL A 46 -6.34 17.82 -9.00
CA VAL A 46 -5.76 17.07 -10.13
C VAL A 46 -4.68 17.91 -10.79
N THR A 47 -3.49 17.35 -10.89
CA THR A 47 -2.36 17.95 -11.60
C THR A 47 -2.07 17.14 -12.85
N HIS A 48 -2.18 17.77 -14.03
CA HIS A 48 -1.84 17.09 -15.27
C HIS A 48 -0.33 16.83 -15.33
N LEU A 49 0.04 15.54 -15.36
CA LEU A 49 1.41 15.10 -15.51
C LEU A 49 1.66 14.62 -16.93
N HIS A 50 2.65 15.21 -17.58
CA HIS A 50 3.10 14.74 -18.89
C HIS A 50 3.75 13.35 -18.75
N PRO A 51 3.54 12.40 -19.71
CA PRO A 51 4.10 11.04 -19.64
C PRO A 51 5.62 10.98 -19.39
N SER A 52 6.36 11.99 -19.85
CA SER A 52 7.82 12.09 -19.63
C SER A 52 8.24 12.43 -18.19
N LYS A 53 7.30 12.78 -17.31
CA LYS A 53 7.56 13.09 -15.90
C LYS A 53 7.57 11.84 -15.02
N PHE A 54 7.14 10.70 -15.54
CA PHE A 54 7.13 9.43 -14.84
C PHE A 54 8.48 8.73 -15.01
N GLU A 55 8.97 8.15 -13.93
CA GLU A 55 10.21 7.40 -13.90
C GLU A 55 9.96 5.96 -13.43
N THR A 56 10.82 5.04 -13.84
CA THR A 56 10.77 3.66 -13.34
C THR A 56 10.98 3.66 -11.84
N GLY A 57 10.08 3.03 -11.10
CA GLY A 57 10.08 3.00 -9.64
C GLY A 57 9.09 3.96 -8.99
N ASP A 58 8.50 4.90 -9.73
CA ASP A 58 7.41 5.73 -9.22
C ASP A 58 6.24 4.84 -8.81
N VAL A 59 5.63 5.13 -7.65
CA VAL A 59 4.55 4.31 -7.11
C VAL A 59 3.22 4.98 -7.41
N VAL A 60 2.27 4.22 -7.96
CA VAL A 60 0.93 4.73 -8.27
C VAL A 60 -0.07 4.09 -7.33
N SER A 61 -0.69 4.92 -6.48
CA SER A 61 -1.84 4.55 -5.68
C SER A 61 -3.11 4.74 -6.50
N LEU A 62 -3.98 3.73 -6.48
CA LEU A 62 -5.20 3.68 -7.26
C LEU A 62 -6.41 3.63 -6.33
N CYS A 63 -7.42 4.43 -6.63
CA CYS A 63 -8.74 4.31 -6.04
C CYS A 63 -9.68 3.71 -7.09
N ASN A 64 -9.96 2.42 -6.97
CA ASN A 64 -10.84 1.73 -7.90
C ASN A 64 -12.29 2.10 -7.67
N ARG A 65 -13.04 2.15 -8.77
CA ARG A 65 -14.51 2.17 -8.76
C ARG A 65 -14.99 0.73 -8.64
N TRP A 66 -15.22 0.25 -7.41
CA TRP A 66 -15.42 -1.18 -7.12
C TRP A 66 -16.47 -1.85 -8.03
N TYR A 67 -17.59 -1.19 -8.34
CA TYR A 67 -18.65 -1.78 -9.16
C TYR A 67 -18.31 -1.92 -10.66
N THR A 68 -17.27 -1.25 -11.14
CA THR A 68 -16.75 -1.40 -12.52
C THR A 68 -15.71 -2.51 -12.66
N LEU A 69 -15.31 -3.13 -11.55
CA LEU A 69 -14.32 -4.19 -11.57
C LEU A 69 -14.89 -5.48 -12.22
N PRO A 70 -14.06 -6.24 -12.96
CA PRO A 70 -14.54 -7.25 -13.91
C PRO A 70 -15.17 -8.48 -13.23
N THR A 71 -14.65 -8.90 -12.07
CA THR A 71 -15.15 -10.09 -11.36
C THR A 71 -15.66 -9.75 -9.97
N TRP A 72 -16.59 -10.55 -9.44
CA TRP A 72 -17.08 -10.41 -8.06
C TRP A 72 -15.96 -10.46 -7.02
N GLY A 73 -14.90 -11.25 -7.27
CA GLY A 73 -13.71 -11.29 -6.43
C GLY A 73 -13.04 -9.91 -6.33
N HIS A 74 -12.84 -9.23 -7.46
CA HIS A 74 -12.31 -7.86 -7.47
C HIS A 74 -13.23 -6.88 -6.75
N LYS A 75 -14.55 -6.96 -6.99
CA LYS A 75 -15.55 -6.09 -6.35
C LYS A 75 -15.49 -6.22 -4.83
N LEU A 76 -15.51 -7.46 -4.34
CA LEU A 76 -15.42 -7.77 -2.91
C LEU A 76 -14.07 -7.35 -2.34
N TYR A 77 -12.97 -7.62 -3.04
CA TYR A 77 -11.64 -7.19 -2.62
C TYR A 77 -11.57 -5.68 -2.43
N SER A 78 -11.95 -4.88 -3.44
CA SER A 78 -11.91 -3.42 -3.39
C SER A 78 -12.77 -2.85 -2.25
N LEU A 79 -13.95 -3.42 -2.03
CA LEU A 79 -14.81 -3.06 -0.90
C LEU A 79 -14.14 -3.37 0.44
N THR A 80 -13.68 -4.61 0.62
CA THR A 80 -13.07 -5.08 1.88
C THR A 80 -11.75 -4.38 2.18
N SER A 81 -10.91 -4.11 1.18
CA SER A 81 -9.64 -3.41 1.36
C SER A 81 -9.85 -1.96 1.80
N LYS A 82 -10.78 -1.22 1.19
CA LYS A 82 -11.11 0.14 1.64
C LYS A 82 -11.58 0.18 3.09
N ALA A 83 -12.40 -0.78 3.49
CA ALA A 83 -12.90 -0.88 4.86
C ALA A 83 -11.80 -1.26 5.85
N LEU A 84 -11.02 -2.31 5.56
CA LEU A 84 -9.98 -2.82 6.45
C LEU A 84 -8.80 -1.86 6.60
N LEU A 85 -8.34 -1.29 5.48
CA LEU A 85 -7.23 -0.35 5.44
C LEU A 85 -7.66 1.07 5.87
N LYS A 86 -8.97 1.32 5.99
CA LYS A 86 -9.51 2.65 6.29
C LYS A 86 -8.97 3.72 5.32
N SER A 87 -8.71 3.33 4.07
CA SER A 87 -8.08 4.14 3.02
C SER A 87 -8.94 4.12 1.76
N CYS A 88 -8.96 5.23 1.01
CA CYS A 88 -9.58 5.26 -0.33
C CYS A 88 -8.71 4.58 -1.39
N TRP A 89 -7.38 4.54 -1.17
CA TRP A 89 -6.41 3.85 -2.00
C TRP A 89 -6.45 2.35 -1.69
N ASP A 90 -7.10 1.60 -2.56
CA ASP A 90 -7.35 0.17 -2.38
C ASP A 90 -6.47 -0.72 -3.24
N ASP A 91 -5.67 -0.11 -4.10
CA ASP A 91 -4.78 -0.76 -5.04
C ASP A 91 -3.51 0.09 -5.26
N VAL A 92 -2.43 -0.56 -5.68
CA VAL A 92 -1.12 0.06 -5.88
C VAL A 92 -0.36 -0.67 -6.98
N GLY A 93 0.35 0.10 -7.80
CA GLY A 93 1.29 -0.41 -8.79
C GLY A 93 2.57 0.42 -8.83
N VAL A 94 3.50 0.00 -9.66
CA VAL A 94 4.76 0.71 -9.89
C VAL A 94 4.91 1.03 -11.37
N ILE A 95 5.45 2.21 -11.68
CA ILE A 95 5.76 2.58 -13.05
C ILE A 95 7.02 1.86 -13.49
N VAL A 96 6.95 1.33 -14.71
CA VAL A 96 8.08 0.84 -15.48
C VAL A 96 8.07 1.58 -16.81
N VAL A 97 9.09 2.39 -17.07
CA VAL A 97 9.24 3.09 -18.34
C VAL A 97 9.85 2.12 -19.36
N LYS A 98 9.10 1.85 -20.44
CA LYS A 98 9.55 1.03 -21.58
C LYS A 98 9.46 1.89 -22.83
N ASP A 99 10.54 1.96 -23.60
CA ASP A 99 10.62 2.75 -24.83
C ASP A 99 10.15 4.21 -24.66
N GLY A 100 10.48 4.81 -23.51
CA GLY A 100 10.09 6.20 -23.18
C GLY A 100 8.63 6.39 -22.78
N LYS A 101 7.82 5.31 -22.69
CA LYS A 101 6.41 5.36 -22.28
C LYS A 101 6.20 4.73 -20.90
N PRO A 102 5.42 5.38 -20.02
CA PRO A 102 5.10 4.82 -18.71
C PRO A 102 4.15 3.63 -18.84
N HIS A 103 4.57 2.49 -18.32
CA HIS A 103 3.71 1.32 -18.13
C HIS A 103 3.46 1.13 -16.64
N LEU A 104 2.24 0.75 -16.28
CA LEU A 104 1.90 0.38 -14.92
C LEU A 104 2.08 -1.13 -14.75
N LEU A 105 2.97 -1.51 -13.82
CA LEU A 105 3.08 -2.87 -13.31
C LEU A 105 2.19 -3.00 -12.08
N TYR A 106 1.16 -3.83 -12.18
CA TYR A 106 0.17 -4.09 -11.12
C TYR A 106 -0.14 -5.58 -11.04
N CYS A 107 -0.80 -6.00 -9.95
CA CYS A 107 -1.33 -7.36 -9.82
C CYS A 107 -2.84 -7.29 -9.73
N ASP A 108 -3.53 -8.22 -10.39
CA ASP A 108 -4.96 -8.42 -10.19
C ASP A 108 -5.25 -9.90 -9.93
N PHE A 109 -6.53 -10.30 -9.94
CA PHE A 109 -6.91 -11.70 -9.67
C PHE A 109 -6.46 -12.67 -10.77
N GLU A 110 -6.05 -12.17 -11.94
CA GLU A 110 -5.54 -12.99 -13.04
C GLU A 110 -4.01 -13.08 -13.01
N GLY A 111 -3.34 -12.18 -12.29
CA GLY A 111 -1.90 -12.22 -12.05
C GLY A 111 -1.25 -10.84 -12.19
N ALA A 112 0.08 -10.83 -12.24
CA ALA A 112 0.83 -9.62 -12.49
C ALA A 112 0.76 -9.21 -13.97
N LYS A 113 0.50 -7.94 -14.25
CA LYS A 113 0.37 -7.37 -15.59
C LYS A 113 1.17 -6.08 -15.69
N CYS A 114 1.73 -5.84 -16.87
CA CYS A 114 2.42 -4.61 -17.20
C CYS A 114 1.77 -4.03 -18.45
N THR A 115 0.98 -2.96 -18.30
CA THR A 115 0.22 -2.35 -19.39
C THR A 115 0.60 -0.88 -19.53
N PRO A 116 0.49 -0.27 -20.72
CA PRO A 116 0.62 1.18 -20.85
C PRO A 116 -0.31 1.90 -19.86
N LEU A 117 0.19 2.96 -19.22
CA LEU A 117 -0.57 3.66 -18.19
C LEU A 117 -1.88 4.24 -18.74
N GLU A 118 -1.84 4.80 -19.95
CA GLU A 118 -3.02 5.36 -20.62
C GLU A 118 -4.09 4.28 -20.87
N ASP A 119 -3.69 3.13 -21.42
CA ASP A 119 -4.60 2.00 -21.66
C ASP A 119 -5.21 1.47 -20.36
N PHE A 120 -4.42 1.42 -19.28
CA PHE A 120 -4.90 1.03 -17.96
C PHE A 120 -6.00 1.98 -17.48
N LEU A 121 -5.75 3.29 -17.53
CA LEU A 121 -6.71 4.30 -17.06
C LEU A 121 -7.98 4.30 -17.91
N ALA A 122 -7.84 4.15 -19.23
CA ALA A 122 -8.98 4.08 -20.15
C ALA A 122 -9.83 2.81 -19.94
N THR A 123 -9.20 1.68 -19.62
CA THR A 123 -9.90 0.39 -19.49
C THR A 123 -10.46 0.17 -18.09
N ARG A 124 -9.68 0.42 -17.03
CA ARG A 124 -10.07 0.19 -15.64
C ARG A 124 -10.89 1.33 -15.05
N VAL A 125 -10.78 2.54 -15.61
CA VAL A 125 -11.51 3.75 -15.19
C VAL A 125 -11.55 3.89 -13.66
N PRO A 126 -10.38 3.96 -12.99
CA PRO A 126 -10.33 4.19 -11.55
C PRO A 126 -10.97 5.55 -11.22
N ARG A 127 -11.50 5.72 -10.02
CA ARG A 127 -12.02 7.04 -9.58
C ARG A 127 -10.91 8.07 -9.45
N GLY A 128 -9.70 7.61 -9.17
CA GLY A 128 -8.52 8.44 -9.23
C GLY A 128 -7.23 7.64 -9.14
N ALA A 129 -6.16 8.27 -9.61
CA ALA A 129 -4.80 7.75 -9.49
C ALA A 129 -3.89 8.87 -8.99
N ALA A 130 -3.05 8.52 -8.01
CA ALA A 130 -2.03 9.40 -7.49
C ALA A 130 -0.67 8.77 -7.67
N VAL A 131 0.29 9.53 -8.18
CA VAL A 131 1.68 9.11 -8.29
C VAL A 131 2.46 9.69 -7.11
N ARG A 132 3.33 8.86 -6.55
CA ARG A 132 4.35 9.26 -5.60
C ARG A 132 5.70 9.00 -6.24
N LYS A 133 6.42 10.07 -6.51
CA LYS A 133 7.73 9.95 -7.17
C LYS A 133 8.75 9.35 -6.24
N LEU A 134 9.58 8.47 -6.79
CA LEU A 134 10.64 7.85 -6.03
C LEU A 134 11.84 8.80 -5.92
N ASN A 135 12.08 9.34 -4.74
CA ASN A 135 13.28 10.13 -4.47
C ASN A 135 14.37 9.21 -3.90
N LYS A 136 15.38 8.93 -4.72
CA LYS A 136 16.47 8.03 -4.34
C LYS A 136 17.63 8.79 -3.73
N ASP A 137 18.35 8.09 -2.85
CA ASP A 137 19.67 8.52 -2.45
C ASP A 137 20.58 8.65 -3.69
N SER A 138 21.38 9.72 -3.76
CA SER A 138 22.35 9.98 -4.84
C SER A 138 23.42 8.91 -4.98
N SER A 139 23.64 8.08 -3.95
CA SER A 139 24.52 6.91 -4.02
C SER A 139 23.90 5.71 -4.75
N ILE A 140 22.59 5.72 -4.98
CA ILE A 140 21.87 4.61 -5.61
C ILE A 140 21.85 4.82 -7.12
N PRO A 141 22.26 3.82 -7.93
CA PRO A 141 22.29 3.96 -9.37
C PRO A 141 20.89 4.17 -9.98
N PRO A 142 20.81 4.62 -11.24
CA PRO A 142 19.59 4.57 -12.02
C PRO A 142 18.98 3.16 -12.02
N LEU A 143 17.65 3.07 -11.99
CA LEU A 143 16.98 1.76 -11.97
C LEU A 143 17.09 1.13 -13.36
N SER A 144 17.84 0.04 -13.46
CA SER A 144 18.10 -0.64 -14.73
C SER A 144 16.82 -1.25 -15.33
N PRO A 145 16.47 -0.94 -16.59
CA PRO A 145 15.34 -1.57 -17.29
C PRO A 145 15.45 -3.10 -17.37
N HIS A 146 16.68 -3.64 -17.39
CA HIS A 146 16.91 -5.08 -17.42
C HIS A 146 16.39 -5.77 -16.15
N ILE A 147 16.63 -5.16 -14.98
CA ILE A 147 16.11 -5.68 -13.70
C ILE A 147 14.58 -5.62 -13.69
N ALA A 148 13.99 -4.54 -14.20
CA ALA A 148 12.53 -4.42 -14.30
C ALA A 148 11.94 -5.52 -15.19
N ASN A 149 12.54 -5.78 -16.35
CA ASN A 149 12.07 -6.80 -17.27
C ASN A 149 12.18 -8.21 -16.68
N LEU A 150 13.33 -8.56 -16.08
CA LEU A 150 13.50 -9.83 -15.36
C LEU A 150 12.48 -10.00 -14.23
N PHE A 151 12.23 -8.93 -13.46
CA PHE A 151 11.23 -8.98 -12.40
C PHE A 151 9.82 -9.22 -12.95
N ILE A 152 9.44 -8.54 -14.02
CA ILE A 152 8.14 -8.71 -14.68
C ILE A 152 7.98 -10.16 -15.14
N GLU A 153 8.97 -10.71 -15.83
CA GLU A 153 8.96 -12.09 -16.32
C GLU A 153 8.81 -13.11 -15.17
N GLU A 154 9.53 -12.91 -14.07
CA GLU A 154 9.46 -13.82 -12.91
C GLU A 154 8.13 -13.71 -12.15
N VAL A 155 7.61 -12.50 -11.97
CA VAL A 155 6.38 -12.30 -11.20
C VAL A 155 5.12 -12.71 -11.96
N GLN A 156 5.15 -12.64 -13.30
CA GLN A 156 4.08 -13.14 -14.17
C GLN A 156 3.89 -14.66 -14.10
N LYS A 157 4.91 -15.41 -13.69
CA LYS A 157 4.83 -16.87 -13.49
C LYS A 157 4.10 -17.26 -12.21
N ARG A 158 3.87 -16.32 -11.30
CA ARG A 158 3.34 -16.60 -9.96
C ARG A 158 1.84 -16.35 -9.89
N PRO A 159 1.07 -17.25 -9.23
CA PRO A 159 -0.34 -17.03 -9.03
C PRO A 159 -0.59 -15.91 -8.01
N PRO A 160 -1.61 -15.05 -8.23
CA PRO A 160 -1.98 -14.02 -7.28
C PRO A 160 -2.63 -14.62 -6.03
N GLN A 161 -2.42 -13.98 -4.88
CA GLN A 161 -2.97 -14.37 -3.59
C GLN A 161 -3.73 -13.20 -2.94
N PRO A 162 -4.82 -12.68 -3.54
CA PRO A 162 -5.52 -11.47 -3.11
C PRO A 162 -5.91 -11.48 -1.62
N TRP A 163 -6.32 -12.64 -1.12
CA TRP A 163 -6.84 -12.80 0.23
C TRP A 163 -5.77 -12.78 1.32
N TYR A 164 -4.48 -12.73 0.98
CA TYR A 164 -3.44 -12.42 1.96
C TYR A 164 -3.66 -11.05 2.61
N LEU A 165 -4.43 -10.16 1.97
CA LEU A 165 -4.80 -8.85 2.50
C LEU A 165 -5.35 -8.94 3.92
N PHE A 166 -6.20 -9.93 4.24
CA PHE A 166 -6.76 -10.06 5.59
C PHE A 166 -5.67 -10.33 6.63
N ARG A 167 -4.70 -11.19 6.30
CA ARG A 167 -3.53 -11.41 7.15
C ARG A 167 -2.69 -10.14 7.21
N ALA A 168 -2.54 -9.45 6.08
CA ALA A 168 -1.74 -8.25 5.93
C ALA A 168 -2.26 -7.07 6.77
N SER A 169 -3.56 -6.79 6.69
CA SER A 169 -4.23 -5.69 7.37
C SER A 169 -4.34 -5.88 8.88
N MET A 170 -4.23 -7.11 9.38
CA MET A 170 -4.28 -7.43 10.81
C MET A 170 -2.88 -7.52 11.44
N ARG A 171 -1.90 -6.71 10.97
CA ARG A 171 -0.59 -6.63 11.61
C ARG A 171 -0.78 -6.22 13.08
N GLY A 172 -0.28 -7.04 14.00
CA GLY A 172 -0.45 -6.83 15.43
C GLY A 172 0.75 -7.35 16.22
N GLY A 173 0.80 -7.01 17.51
CA GLY A 173 1.88 -7.44 18.41
C GLY A 173 3.28 -7.04 17.94
N GLN A 174 4.23 -7.98 18.02
CA GLN A 174 5.64 -7.74 17.69
C GLN A 174 5.87 -7.43 16.21
N GLU A 175 5.04 -7.93 15.31
CA GLU A 175 5.19 -7.66 13.88
C GLU A 175 4.86 -6.20 13.55
N HIS A 176 3.81 -5.65 14.18
CA HIS A 176 3.50 -4.22 14.03
C HIS A 176 4.64 -3.35 14.57
N LYS A 177 5.15 -3.71 15.75
CA LYS A 177 6.29 -3.03 16.37
C LYS A 177 7.54 -3.08 15.49
N LEU A 178 7.84 -4.21 14.86
CA LEU A 178 8.97 -4.34 13.94
C LEU A 178 8.81 -3.41 12.75
N TYR A 179 7.63 -3.41 12.12
CA TYR A 179 7.34 -2.54 10.99
C TYR A 179 7.48 -1.06 11.35
N GLU A 180 6.88 -0.62 12.45
CA GLU A 180 6.98 0.77 12.92
C GLU A 180 8.43 1.16 13.23
N THR A 181 9.19 0.27 13.86
CA THR A 181 10.61 0.51 14.14
C THR A 181 11.40 0.72 12.85
N CYS A 182 11.12 -0.08 11.81
CA CYS A 182 11.78 0.08 10.52
C CYS A 182 11.40 1.38 9.80
N VAL A 183 10.13 1.80 9.88
CA VAL A 183 9.68 3.10 9.36
C VAL A 183 10.38 4.24 10.10
N GLN A 184 10.51 4.15 11.43
CA GLN A 184 11.23 5.13 12.24
C GLN A 184 12.72 5.19 11.91
N ILE A 185 13.37 4.04 11.69
CA ILE A 185 14.77 3.98 11.25
C ILE A 185 14.95 4.72 9.93
N ASN A 186 14.07 4.49 8.95
CA ASN A 186 14.11 5.20 7.67
C ASN A 186 13.95 6.72 7.87
N ALA A 187 12.90 7.15 8.56
CA ALA A 187 12.65 8.57 8.84
C ALA A 187 13.83 9.25 9.56
N GLN A 188 14.42 8.56 10.54
CA GLN A 188 15.59 9.06 11.26
C GLN A 188 16.84 9.12 10.36
N THR A 189 17.02 8.16 9.46
CA THR A 189 18.13 8.13 8.50
C THR A 189 18.04 9.31 7.52
N VAL A 190 16.84 9.57 6.99
CA VAL A 190 16.55 10.74 6.16
C VAL A 190 16.83 12.04 6.92
N LYS A 191 16.38 12.13 8.18
CA LYS A 191 16.62 13.30 9.05
C LYS A 191 18.11 13.58 9.27
N VAL A 192 18.88 12.57 9.67
CA VAL A 192 20.33 12.70 9.90
C VAL A 192 21.03 13.16 8.62
N ARG A 193 20.65 12.60 7.46
CA ARG A 193 21.23 13.00 6.17
C ARG A 193 20.90 14.44 5.81
N ASN A 194 19.65 14.87 6.01
CA ASN A 194 19.25 16.25 5.77
C ASN A 194 20.00 17.23 6.68
N MET A 195 20.26 16.86 7.94
CA MET A 195 21.09 17.65 8.85
C MET A 195 22.53 17.75 8.39
N MET A 196 23.13 16.65 7.91
CA MET A 196 24.47 16.67 7.33
C MET A 196 24.57 17.60 6.11
N ARG A 197 23.55 17.61 5.24
CA ARG A 197 23.50 18.51 4.07
C ARG A 197 23.31 19.98 4.43
N ARG A 198 22.61 20.27 5.53
CA ARG A 198 22.31 21.64 6.00
C ARG A 198 23.36 22.21 6.96
N SER A 199 24.50 21.54 7.13
CA SER A 199 25.60 21.97 8.01
C SER A 199 25.17 22.27 9.44
N VAL A 200 24.25 21.47 9.99
CA VAL A 200 23.82 21.56 11.38
C VAL A 200 25.00 21.21 12.31
N SER A 201 24.95 21.64 13.58
CA SER A 201 26.03 21.39 14.55
C SER A 201 26.37 19.90 14.66
N ARG A 202 27.66 19.63 14.88
CA ARG A 202 28.18 18.26 14.98
C ARG A 202 27.60 17.52 16.18
N GLU A 203 27.35 18.21 17.30
CA GLU A 203 26.71 17.61 18.47
C GLU A 203 25.30 17.13 18.12
N ALA A 204 24.48 17.97 17.47
CA ALA A 204 23.12 17.61 17.11
C ALA A 204 23.07 16.43 16.13
N ILE A 205 24.01 16.36 15.17
CA ILE A 205 24.12 15.21 14.26
C ILE A 205 24.48 13.94 15.06
N ARG A 206 25.43 14.02 16.00
CA ARG A 206 25.86 12.88 16.83
C ARG A 206 24.70 12.34 17.67
N ASP A 207 23.91 13.20 18.30
CA ASP A 207 22.76 12.81 19.12
C ASP A 207 21.70 12.07 18.27
N GLN A 208 21.48 12.54 17.04
CA GLN A 208 20.57 11.87 16.11
C GLN A 208 21.12 10.54 15.58
N GLN A 209 22.44 10.40 15.43
CA GLN A 209 23.11 9.14 15.08
C GLN A 209 23.02 8.12 16.21
N GLU A 210 23.15 8.55 17.47
CA GLU A 210 22.96 7.69 18.63
C GLU A 210 21.53 7.18 18.73
N THR A 211 20.55 8.06 18.47
CA THR A 211 19.14 7.67 18.36
C THR A 211 18.95 6.58 17.28
N LEU A 212 19.57 6.76 16.11
CA LEU A 212 19.51 5.77 15.03
C LEU A 212 20.16 4.44 15.44
N LYS A 213 21.28 4.47 16.17
CA LYS A 213 21.93 3.26 16.70
C LYS A 213 21.01 2.50 17.66
N ASN A 214 20.35 3.21 18.57
CA ASN A 214 19.41 2.62 19.53
C ASN A 214 18.20 1.99 18.82
N LEU A 215 17.68 2.63 17.77
CA LEU A 215 16.61 2.07 16.95
C LEU A 215 17.05 0.79 16.23
N ASN A 216 18.27 0.72 15.70
CA ASN A 216 18.80 -0.49 15.07
C ASN A 216 18.94 -1.65 16.08
N SER A 217 19.42 -1.39 17.29
CA SER A 217 19.47 -2.41 18.35
C SER A 217 18.06 -2.86 18.77
N MET A 218 17.07 -1.96 18.78
CA MET A 218 15.66 -2.31 18.98
C MET A 218 15.12 -3.17 17.83
N LYS A 219 15.47 -2.87 16.57
CA LYS A 219 15.10 -3.69 15.40
C LYS A 219 15.62 -5.13 15.58
N GLU A 220 16.89 -5.29 15.92
CA GLU A 220 17.50 -6.62 16.15
C GLU A 220 16.78 -7.38 17.26
N TYR A 221 16.50 -6.71 18.38
CA TYR A 221 15.75 -7.30 19.50
C TYR A 221 14.36 -7.75 19.08
N VAL A 222 13.55 -6.87 18.46
CA VAL A 222 12.17 -7.20 18.06
C VAL A 222 12.16 -8.30 16.99
N THR A 223 13.13 -8.30 16.06
CA THR A 223 13.25 -9.32 15.01
C THR A 223 13.36 -10.73 15.59
N SER A 224 14.01 -10.90 16.76
CA SER A 224 14.13 -12.21 17.40
C SER A 224 12.79 -12.82 17.89
N TYR A 225 11.74 -12.00 18.00
CA TYR A 225 10.40 -12.41 18.44
C TYR A 225 9.37 -12.49 17.32
N VAL A 226 9.76 -12.22 16.07
CA VAL A 226 8.85 -12.26 14.92
C VAL A 226 9.12 -13.52 14.13
N ASP A 227 8.12 -14.38 14.02
CA ASP A 227 8.21 -15.61 13.23
C ASP A 227 8.53 -15.30 11.76
N TYR A 228 9.34 -16.14 11.13
CA TYR A 228 9.65 -16.03 9.70
C TYR A 228 8.72 -16.94 8.86
N ASP A 229 8.07 -16.36 7.85
CA ASP A 229 7.20 -17.04 6.89
C ASP A 229 7.84 -16.83 5.52
N GLY A 230 8.54 -17.87 5.06
CA GLY A 230 9.22 -17.85 3.76
C GLY A 230 8.25 -17.89 2.56
N VAL A 231 6.93 -17.89 2.78
CA VAL A 231 5.96 -18.00 1.70
C VAL A 231 5.74 -16.65 1.04
N PHE A 232 6.19 -16.53 -0.21
CA PHE A 232 5.91 -15.36 -1.01
C PHE A 232 4.44 -15.29 -1.46
N ARG A 233 3.70 -14.28 -1.01
CA ARG A 233 2.30 -14.03 -1.40
C ARG A 233 2.23 -12.84 -2.34
N LEU A 234 2.01 -13.12 -3.62
CA LEU A 234 1.94 -12.09 -4.66
C LEU A 234 0.59 -11.40 -4.66
N PHE A 235 0.58 -10.08 -4.47
CA PHE A 235 -0.52 -9.20 -4.83
C PHE A 235 -0.03 -7.74 -4.82
N ASN A 236 -0.94 -6.77 -4.90
CA ASN A 236 -0.68 -5.36 -5.20
C ASN A 236 0.45 -4.76 -4.34
N GLY A 237 0.31 -4.78 -3.00
CA GLY A 237 1.33 -4.20 -2.12
C GLY A 237 2.64 -4.99 -2.09
N SER A 238 2.58 -6.33 -2.10
CA SER A 238 3.78 -7.15 -2.08
C SER A 238 4.54 -7.15 -3.41
N LEU A 239 3.86 -6.94 -4.54
CA LEU A 239 4.44 -6.73 -5.86
C LEU A 239 5.32 -5.49 -5.84
N VAL A 240 4.77 -4.35 -5.43
CA VAL A 240 5.50 -3.07 -5.39
C VAL A 240 6.67 -3.15 -4.40
N ALA A 241 6.45 -3.75 -3.23
CA ALA A 241 7.51 -3.96 -2.25
C ALA A 241 8.66 -4.80 -2.83
N SER A 242 8.33 -5.89 -3.53
CA SER A 242 9.32 -6.81 -4.09
C SER A 242 10.06 -6.19 -5.27
N PHE A 243 9.38 -5.37 -6.07
CA PHE A 243 10.01 -4.60 -7.15
C PHE A 243 11.03 -3.61 -6.58
N LEU A 244 10.67 -2.82 -5.57
CA LEU A 244 11.61 -1.89 -4.93
C LEU A 244 12.75 -2.64 -4.23
N ALA A 245 12.47 -3.81 -3.63
CA ALA A 245 13.49 -4.68 -3.04
C ALA A 245 14.42 -5.34 -4.08
N SER A 246 14.02 -5.51 -5.35
CA SER A 246 14.92 -6.00 -6.39
C SER A 246 16.05 -5.02 -6.69
N TYR A 247 15.82 -3.73 -6.44
CA TYR A 247 16.81 -2.66 -6.55
C TYR A 247 17.53 -2.34 -5.23
N GLY A 248 17.28 -3.10 -4.17
CA GLY A 248 17.86 -2.84 -2.84
C GLY A 248 17.31 -1.59 -2.15
N LEU A 249 16.20 -1.03 -2.64
CA LEU A 249 15.57 0.17 -2.06
C LEU A 249 14.76 -0.15 -0.81
N LEU A 250 14.17 -1.34 -0.74
CA LEU A 250 13.49 -1.84 0.46
C LEU A 250 14.33 -2.93 1.11
N ASP A 251 14.26 -2.99 2.43
CA ASP A 251 14.96 -4.02 3.18
C ASP A 251 14.31 -5.39 2.97
N ARG A 252 15.14 -6.39 2.60
CA ARG A 252 14.74 -7.80 2.50
C ARG A 252 14.83 -8.51 3.85
N GLU A 253 15.53 -7.91 4.82
CA GLU A 253 15.69 -8.46 6.18
C GLU A 253 14.46 -8.21 7.06
N ILE A 254 13.68 -7.15 6.76
CA ILE A 254 12.27 -7.13 7.17
C ILE A 254 11.63 -8.27 6.40
N PRO A 255 11.08 -9.30 7.06
CA PRO A 255 10.86 -10.55 6.35
C PRO A 255 9.86 -10.34 5.21
N ALA A 256 10.39 -10.47 3.99
CA ALA A 256 9.59 -10.45 2.80
C ALA A 256 8.90 -11.82 2.65
N PRO A 257 7.58 -11.88 2.40
CA PRO A 257 6.61 -10.80 2.38
C PRO A 257 5.68 -10.83 3.59
N TYR A 258 5.99 -10.02 4.58
CA TYR A 258 5.00 -9.65 5.57
C TYR A 258 4.31 -8.34 5.20
N ARG A 259 3.13 -8.54 4.59
CA ARG A 259 1.96 -7.70 4.84
C ARG A 259 1.99 -6.29 4.25
N TYR A 260 2.79 -6.02 3.23
CA TYR A 260 2.64 -4.77 2.49
C TYR A 260 1.25 -4.69 1.86
N VAL A 261 0.53 -3.63 2.21
CA VAL A 261 -0.79 -3.30 1.69
C VAL A 261 -0.73 -2.00 0.90
N PRO A 262 -1.67 -1.74 -0.02
CA PRO A 262 -1.70 -0.49 -0.79
C PRO A 262 -1.55 0.78 0.06
N GLN A 263 -2.14 0.79 1.27
CA GLN A 263 -2.05 1.90 2.20
C GLN A 263 -0.61 2.21 2.67
N ASP A 264 0.25 1.19 2.79
CA ASP A 264 1.64 1.40 3.22
C ASP A 264 2.40 2.30 2.24
N PHE A 265 2.00 2.31 0.96
CA PHE A 265 2.58 3.13 -0.09
C PHE A 265 1.90 4.49 -0.26
N ALA A 266 0.75 4.72 0.40
CA ALA A 266 0.23 6.08 0.58
C ALA A 266 1.05 6.85 1.64
N HIS A 267 1.83 6.14 2.46
CA HIS A 267 2.83 6.68 3.38
C HIS A 267 4.24 6.19 3.00
N ASP A 268 5.28 6.65 3.69
CA ASP A 268 6.63 6.16 3.39
C ASP A 268 6.82 4.74 3.95
N PRO A 269 7.03 3.72 3.09
CA PRO A 269 7.40 2.39 3.56
C PRO A 269 8.81 2.42 4.17
N PRO A 270 9.24 1.34 4.85
CA PRO A 270 10.56 1.24 5.45
C PRO A 270 11.65 1.06 4.38
N PHE A 271 11.96 2.15 3.66
CA PHE A 271 13.06 2.22 2.72
C PHE A 271 14.43 2.04 3.39
N LYS A 272 15.38 1.56 2.58
CA LYS A 272 16.80 1.59 2.86
C LYS A 272 17.37 2.96 2.52
N SER A 273 18.38 3.34 3.31
CA SER A 273 19.11 4.60 3.15
C SER A 273 18.14 5.80 3.25
N ALA A 274 18.41 6.89 2.55
CA ALA A 274 17.56 8.08 2.59
C ALA A 274 16.58 8.14 1.39
N THR A 275 16.06 6.98 0.97
CA THR A 275 15.08 6.90 -0.12
C THR A 275 13.69 7.22 0.44
N THR A 276 12.92 8.03 -0.27
CA THR A 276 11.56 8.41 0.13
C THR A 276 10.61 8.40 -1.06
N LEU A 277 9.31 8.44 -0.79
CA LEU A 277 8.30 8.72 -1.79
C LEU A 277 7.83 10.17 -1.61
N GLU A 278 7.77 10.94 -2.69
CA GLU A 278 7.23 12.29 -2.65
C GLU A 278 5.74 12.28 -2.24
N GLU A 279 5.22 13.44 -1.86
CA GLU A 279 3.79 13.61 -1.59
C GLU A 279 2.95 13.14 -2.80
N PRO A 280 1.80 12.49 -2.56
CA PRO A 280 0.95 11.97 -3.63
C PRO A 280 0.40 13.10 -4.50
N VAL A 281 0.74 13.07 -5.79
CA VAL A 281 0.19 13.96 -6.80
C VAL A 281 -0.92 13.23 -7.54
N VAL A 282 -2.16 13.64 -7.33
CA VAL A 282 -3.31 13.11 -8.06
C VAL A 282 -3.22 13.60 -9.50
N PHE A 283 -3.07 12.69 -10.45
CA PHE A 283 -2.90 13.02 -11.87
C PHE A 283 -4.07 12.55 -12.74
N PHE A 284 -4.97 11.76 -12.16
CA PHE A 284 -6.19 11.28 -12.81
C PHE A 284 -7.35 11.28 -11.81
N LYS A 285 -8.54 11.69 -12.27
CA LYS A 285 -9.79 11.66 -11.52
C LYS A 285 -10.96 11.57 -12.50
N ASP A 286 -11.90 10.66 -12.20
CA ASP A 286 -13.18 10.47 -12.92
C ASP A 286 -14.37 10.44 -11.94
#